data_AF-A0A8J6TBS1-F1
#
_entry.id   AF-A0A8J6TBS1-F1
#
_cell.length_a   1.000
_cell.length_b   1.000
_cell.length_c   1.000
_cell.angle_alpha   90.00
_cell.angle_beta   90.00
_cell.angle_gamma   90.00
#
_symmetry.space_group_name_H-M   'P 1'
#
loop_
_entity.id
_entity.type
_entity.pdbx_description
1 polymer ?
#
loop_
_entity_poly.entity_id
_entity_poly.type
_entity_poly.pdbx_seq_one_letter_code
_entity_poly.pdbx_strand_id
1 'polypeptide(L)'
;MALSSDEIKAAMLAKAEKAPKPQLYVKDFYACDPDTKPRAIKNIANDLVKEGKLMFWSSGSTTMYALPSRIKNEETRDEAEENK
;
A
#
# COMPACT_ATOMS: atom_id res chain seq x y z
N MET A 1 -12.17 14.31 10.95
CA MET A 1 -11.77 13.67 12.23
C MET A 1 -10.66 12.72 11.84
N ALA A 2 -9.47 12.83 12.42
CA ALA A 2 -8.42 11.86 12.13
C ALA A 2 -8.94 10.47 12.51
N LEU A 3 -9.03 9.59 11.53
CA LEU A 3 -9.42 8.21 11.76
C LEU A 3 -8.37 7.57 12.70
N SER A 4 -8.83 6.71 13.60
CA SER A 4 -7.92 5.94 14.44
C SER A 4 -6.99 5.09 13.57
N SER A 5 -5.78 4.78 14.06
CA SER A 5 -4.81 3.97 13.30
C SER A 5 -5.42 2.65 12.78
N ASP A 6 -6.35 2.05 13.52
CA ASP A 6 -7.01 0.80 13.15
C ASP A 6 -8.03 0.99 12.01
N GLU A 7 -8.75 2.11 11.99
CA GLU A 7 -9.64 2.45 10.88
C GLU A 7 -8.84 2.73 9.59
N ILE A 8 -7.69 3.41 9.70
CA ILE A 8 -6.80 3.63 8.55
C ILE A 8 -6.27 2.29 8.03
N LYS A 9 -5.86 1.37 8.91
CA LYS A 9 -5.44 0.02 8.54
C LYS A 9 -6.53 -0.71 7.76
N ALA A 10 -7.77 -0.68 8.26
CA ALA A 10 -8.91 -1.30 7.60
C ALA A 10 -9.18 -0.68 6.22
N ALA A 11 -9.13 0.66 6.11
CA ALA A 11 -9.29 1.37 4.84
C ALA A 11 -8.19 1.02 3.83
N MET A 12 -6.94 0.90 4.27
CA MET A 12 -5.81 0.48 3.41
C MET A 12 -6.00 -0.93 2.88
N LEU A 13 -6.41 -1.88 3.72
CA LEU A 13 -6.68 -3.26 3.31
C LEU A 13 -7.84 -3.34 2.32
N ALA A 14 -8.95 -2.65 2.61
CA ALA A 14 -10.10 -2.58 1.72
C ALA A 14 -9.73 -1.94 0.36
N LYS A 15 -8.87 -0.92 0.36
CA LYS A 15 -8.36 -0.32 -0.87
C LYS A 15 -7.48 -1.29 -1.66
N ALA A 16 -6.57 -2.00 -0.99
CA ALA A 16 -5.73 -3.01 -1.61
C ALA A 16 -6.54 -4.20 -2.16
N GLU A 17 -7.69 -4.52 -1.56
CA GLU A 17 -8.59 -5.57 -2.02
C GLU A 17 -9.42 -5.15 -3.25
N LYS A 18 -9.93 -3.92 -3.25
CA LYS A 18 -10.80 -3.39 -4.31
C LYS A 18 -10.04 -2.80 -5.50
N ALA A 19 -8.75 -2.49 -5.33
CA ALA A 19 -7.98 -1.86 -6.39
C ALA A 19 -7.89 -2.73 -7.65
N PRO A 20 -7.89 -2.12 -8.85
CA PRO A 20 -7.76 -2.85 -10.10
C PRO A 20 -6.38 -3.50 -10.23
N LYS A 21 -5.32 -2.81 -9.79
CA LYS A 21 -3.96 -3.35 -9.71
C LYS A 21 -3.73 -3.91 -8.31
N PRO A 22 -3.05 -5.07 -8.19
CA PRO A 22 -2.73 -5.63 -6.90
C PRO A 22 -1.70 -4.74 -6.17
N GLN A 23 -0.64 -4.30 -6.86
CA GLN A 23 0.36 -3.39 -6.30
C GLN A 23 -0.13 -1.93 -6.32
N LEU A 24 -0.05 -1.27 -5.18
CA LEU A 24 -0.45 0.13 -4.99
C LEU A 24 0.72 0.96 -4.48
N TYR A 25 0.83 2.20 -4.93
CA TYR A 25 1.83 3.12 -4.40
C TYR A 25 1.40 3.62 -3.01
N VAL A 26 2.37 3.98 -2.18
CA VAL A 26 2.09 4.58 -0.87
C VAL A 26 1.18 5.82 -0.96
N LYS A 27 1.30 6.57 -2.06
CA LYS A 27 0.49 7.75 -2.36
C LYS A 27 -0.99 7.43 -2.57
N ASP A 28 -1.29 6.22 -3.07
CA ASP A 28 -2.68 5.79 -3.23
C ASP A 28 -3.37 5.70 -1.87
N PHE A 29 -2.66 5.33 -0.81
CA PHE A 29 -3.24 5.28 0.53
C PHE A 29 -3.44 6.66 1.16
N TYR A 30 -2.82 7.73 0.65
CA TYR A 30 -3.08 9.08 1.16
C TYR A 30 -4.52 9.52 0.90
N ALA A 31 -5.15 8.97 -0.15
CA ALA A 31 -6.56 9.17 -0.41
C ALA A 31 -7.49 8.40 0.54
N CYS A 32 -6.98 7.44 1.33
CA CYS A 32 -7.78 6.76 2.36
C CYS A 32 -8.03 7.67 3.56
N ASP A 33 -7.08 8.54 3.88
CA ASP A 33 -7.20 9.54 4.94
C ASP A 33 -6.38 10.79 4.60
N PRO A 34 -7.00 11.82 4.00
CA PRO A 34 -6.31 13.05 3.65
C PRO A 34 -5.94 13.92 4.86
N ASP A 35 -6.54 13.69 6.04
CA ASP A 35 -6.23 14.43 7.26
C ASP A 35 -4.94 13.92 7.91
N THR A 36 -4.58 12.65 7.68
CA THR A 36 -3.38 12.04 8.26
C THR A 36 -2.11 12.38 7.46
N LYS A 37 -1.04 12.73 8.19
CA LYS A 37 0.25 13.06 7.58
C LYS A 37 0.78 11.88 6.74
N PRO A 38 1.34 12.13 5.53
CA PRO A 38 1.90 11.08 4.67
C PRO A 38 2.88 10.12 5.37
N ARG A 39 3.66 10.65 6.32
CA ARG A 39 4.61 9.87 7.13
C ARG A 39 3.91 8.89 8.08
N ALA A 40 2.78 9.27 8.65
CA ALA A 40 1.98 8.39 9.49
C ALA A 40 1.33 7.27 8.66
N ILE A 41 0.79 7.58 7.48
CA ILE A 41 0.24 6.56 6.57
C ILE A 41 1.33 5.56 6.15
N LYS A 42 2.53 6.03 5.81
CA LYS A 42 3.66 5.12 5.51
C LYS A 42 4.01 4.22 6.69
N ASN A 43 4.02 4.75 7.91
CA ASN A 43 4.29 3.95 9.10
C ASN A 43 3.21 2.88 9.31
N ILE A 44 1.93 3.24 9.15
CA ILE A 44 0.81 2.30 9.24
C ILE A 44 0.91 1.21 8.17
N ALA A 45 1.25 1.56 6.93
CA ALA A 45 1.50 0.59 5.86
C ALA A 45 2.62 -0.39 6.24
N ASN A 46 3.73 0.13 6.77
CA ASN A 46 4.86 -0.69 7.22
C ASN A 46 4.49 -1.59 8.41
N ASP A 47 3.63 -1.13 9.31
CA ASP A 47 3.14 -1.95 10.41
C ASP A 47 2.26 -3.09 9.89
N LEU A 48 1.41 -2.85 8.88
CA LEU A 48 0.67 -3.92 8.19
C LEU A 48 1.60 -4.93 7.48
N VAL A 49 2.76 -4.49 7.03
CA VAL A 49 3.79 -5.38 6.47
C VAL A 49 4.44 -6.24 7.55
N LYS A 50 4.78 -5.65 8.71
CA LYS A 50 5.28 -6.40 9.87
C LYS A 50 4.24 -7.41 10.39
N GLU A 51 2.96 -7.07 10.32
CA GLU A 51 1.84 -7.96 10.65
C GLU A 51 1.63 -9.06 9.59
N GLY A 52 2.34 -9.02 8.45
CA GLY A 52 2.18 -9.99 7.35
C GLY A 52 0.90 -9.81 6.53
N LYS A 53 0.18 -8.70 6.73
CA LYS A 53 -1.07 -8.39 6.00
C LYS A 53 -0.83 -7.71 4.66
N LEU A 54 0.27 -6.97 4.53
CA LEU A 54 0.72 -6.37 3.29
C LEU A 54 2.12 -6.86 2.95
N MET A 55 2.45 -6.86 1.67
CA MET A 55 3.82 -6.93 1.18
C MET A 55 4.31 -5.55 0.78
N PHE A 56 5.62 -5.36 0.83
CA PHE A 56 6.30 -4.12 0.50
C PHE A 56 7.29 -4.35 -0.63
N TRP A 57 7.34 -3.42 -1.58
CA TRP A 57 8.40 -3.32 -2.59
C TRP A 57 8.92 -1.90 -2.70
N SER A 58 10.21 -1.79 -2.99
CA SER A 58 10.80 -0.53 -3.42
C SER A 58 10.59 -0.41 -4.93
N SER A 59 10.06 0.72 -5.39
CA SER A 59 9.88 1.03 -6.82
C SER A 59 10.58 2.35 -7.09
N GLY A 60 11.89 2.28 -7.39
CA GLY A 60 12.75 3.44 -7.63
C GLY A 60 12.65 4.53 -6.56
N SER A 61 12.01 5.66 -6.90
CA SER A 61 11.85 6.83 -6.02
C SER A 61 10.69 6.72 -5.02
N THR A 62 9.88 5.66 -5.10
CA THR A 62 8.67 5.46 -4.30
C THR A 62 8.58 4.03 -3.74
N THR A 63 7.55 3.79 -2.94
CA THR A 63 7.30 2.50 -2.27
C THR A 63 5.91 2.00 -2.63
N MET A 64 5.80 0.69 -2.86
CA MET A 64 4.57 0.01 -3.22
C MET A 64 4.17 -1.04 -2.17
N TYR A 65 2.87 -1.28 -2.05
CA TYR A 65 2.28 -2.26 -1.15
C TYR A 65 1.15 -3.03 -1.82
N ALA A 66 0.96 -4.31 -1.46
CA ALA A 66 -0.24 -5.06 -1.84
C ALA A 66 -0.58 -6.13 -0.82
N LEU A 67 -1.77 -6.69 -0.99
CA LEU A 67 -2.19 -7.90 -0.30
C LEU A 67 -1.41 -9.12 -0.81
N PRO A 68 -0.79 -9.91 0.09
CA PRO A 68 -0.16 -11.17 -0.27
C PRO A 68 -1.12 -12.15 -0.96
N SER A 69 -2.42 -12.09 -0.65
CA SER A 69 -3.43 -12.93 -1.29
C SER A 69 -3.69 -12.59 -2.75
N ARG A 70 -3.39 -11.36 -3.19
CA ARG A 70 -3.61 -10.88 -4.57
C ARG A 70 -2.36 -10.90 -5.43
N ILE A 71 -1.21 -11.18 -4.84
CA ILE A 71 0.08 -11.25 -5.53
C ILE A 71 0.65 -12.65 -5.36
N LYS A 72 0.97 -13.30 -6.48
CA LYS A 72 1.89 -14.44 -6.43
C LYS A 72 3.26 -13.88 -6.09
N ASN A 73 3.91 -14.44 -5.07
CA ASN A 73 5.33 -14.17 -4.78
C ASN A 73 6.16 -14.58 -6.00
N GLU A 74 6.30 -13.65 -6.93
CA GLU A 74 7.17 -13.74 -8.07
C GLU A 74 8.05 -12.50 -7.97
N GLU A 75 9.30 -12.73 -7.61
CA GLU A 75 10.40 -11.77 -7.52
C GLU A 75 10.78 -11.22 -8.92
N THR A 76 9.82 -11.14 -9.84
CA THR A 76 10.03 -10.85 -11.25
C THR A 76 9.36 -9.54 -11.65
N ARG A 77 10.23 -8.54 -11.75
CA ARG A 77 10.35 -7.55 -12.83
C ARG A 77 9.33 -6.41 -12.83
N ASP A 78 9.87 -5.27 -12.42
CA ASP A 78 9.74 -3.95 -13.02
C ASP A 78 9.28 -3.92 -14.50
N GLU A 79 8.02 -4.22 -14.80
CA GLU A 79 7.43 -4.07 -16.14
C GLU A 79 6.20 -3.13 -16.17
N ALA A 80 6.04 -2.27 -15.15
CA ALA A 80 4.94 -1.30 -15.11
C ALA A 80 5.34 0.14 -15.52
N GLU A 81 6.63 0.44 -15.72
CA GLU A 81 7.13 1.78 -16.08
C GLU A 81 7.94 1.80 -17.39
N GLU A 82 7.50 1.11 -18.43
CA GLU A 82 7.97 1.38 -19.79
C GLU A 82 6.80 1.41 -20.78
N ASN A 83 5.86 2.33 -20.55
CA ASN A 83 4.99 2.79 -21.63
C ASN A 83 4.48 4.21 -21.33
N LYS A 84 5.35 5.19 -21.55
CA LYS A 84 4.96 6.54 -21.94
C LYS A 84 5.97 7.10 -22.93
#